data_AF-A0A9X9A4A5-F1
#
_entry.id   AF-A0A9X9A4A5-F1
#
_cell.length_a   1.000
_cell.length_b   1.000
_cell.length_c   1.000
_cell.angle_alpha   90.00
_cell.angle_beta   90.00
_cell.angle_gamma   90.00
#
_symmetry.space_group_name_H-M   'P 1'
#
loop_
_entity.id
_entity.type
_entity.pdbx_description
1 polymer ?
#
loop_
_entity_poly.entity_id
_entity_poly.type
_entity_poly.pdbx_seq_one_letter_code
_entity_poly.pdbx_strand_id
1 'polypeptide(L)'
;KAHALMTVQYDTFKNYVLPALELEGIERLTFNDLTKEQREFIEEYFDEQIFPVLTPVAIDAYRPFPMLLNKSLNLATLLYDEKQAEEENRTKLGIVQVPSLL
;
A
#
# COMPACT_ATOMS: atom_id res chain seq x y z
N LYS A 1 -23.98 12.16 -2.47
CA LYS A 1 -23.30 13.23 -3.25
C LYS A 1 -21.79 13.00 -3.33
N ALA A 2 -21.05 12.92 -2.21
CA ALA A 2 -19.60 12.68 -2.23
C ALA A 2 -19.17 11.38 -2.94
N HIS A 3 -19.83 10.25 -2.65
CA HIS A 3 -19.55 8.97 -3.33
C HIS A 3 -19.71 9.05 -4.86
N ALA A 4 -20.75 9.74 -5.35
CA ALA A 4 -20.96 9.92 -6.78
C ALA A 4 -19.85 10.76 -7.43
N LEU A 5 -19.36 11.80 -6.75
CA LEU A 5 -18.22 12.59 -7.23
C LEU A 5 -16.94 11.75 -7.27
N MET A 6 -16.72 10.90 -6.26
CA MET A 6 -15.57 10.01 -6.22
C MET A 6 -15.62 8.98 -7.36
N THR A 7 -16.79 8.41 -7.66
CA THR A 7 -16.98 7.54 -8.83
C THR A 7 -16.59 8.25 -10.13
N VAL A 8 -17.13 9.46 -10.36
CA VAL A 8 -16.81 10.26 -11.55
C VAL A 8 -15.30 10.55 -11.63
N GLN A 9 -14.65 10.85 -10.50
CA GLN A 9 -13.21 11.08 -10.46
C GLN A 9 -12.41 9.84 -10.89
N TYR A 10 -12.72 8.67 -10.32
CA TYR A 10 -12.02 7.43 -10.65
C TYR A 10 -12.27 7.01 -12.10
N ASP A 11 -13.50 7.17 -12.59
CA ASP A 11 -13.86 6.86 -13.98
C ASP A 11 -13.14 7.79 -14.96
N THR A 12 -13.07 9.09 -14.63
CA THR A 12 -12.33 10.07 -15.43
C THR A 12 -10.85 9.72 -15.49
N PHE A 13 -10.25 9.44 -14.33
CA PHE A 13 -8.84 9.09 -14.25
C PHE A 13 -8.52 7.82 -15.05
N LYS A 14 -9.32 6.76 -14.89
CA LYS A 14 -9.07 5.46 -15.53
C LYS A 14 -9.38 5.44 -17.02
N ASN A 15 -10.48 6.04 -17.44
CA ASN A 15 -11.01 5.88 -18.80
C ASN A 15 -10.59 7.00 -19.76
N TYR A 16 -10.05 8.11 -19.25
CA TYR A 16 -9.66 9.27 -20.07
C TYR A 16 -8.23 9.70 -19.80
N VAL A 17 -7.84 9.90 -18.54
CA VAL A 17 -6.50 10.40 -18.21
C VAL A 17 -5.42 9.36 -18.50
N LEU A 18 -5.55 8.13 -17.99
CA LEU A 18 -4.55 7.09 -18.23
C LEU A 18 -4.37 6.76 -19.73
N PRO A 19 -5.44 6.59 -20.55
CA PRO A 19 -5.28 6.35 -21.98
C PRO A 19 -4.66 7.54 -22.73
N ALA A 20 -4.98 8.78 -22.33
CA ALA A 20 -4.36 9.95 -22.94
C ALA A 20 -2.86 10.05 -22.64
N LEU A 21 -2.44 9.66 -21.43
CA LEU A 21 -1.02 9.57 -21.07
C LEU A 21 -0.31 8.48 -21.87
N GLU A 22 -0.94 7.32 -22.05
CA GLU A 22 -0.39 6.20 -22.81
C GLU A 22 -0.14 6.56 -24.29
N LEU A 23 -1.04 7.35 -24.91
CA LEU A 23 -0.83 7.86 -26.28
C LEU A 23 0.40 8.77 -26.41
N GLU A 24 0.79 9.45 -25.33
CA GLU A 24 1.99 10.27 -25.26
C GLU A 24 3.22 9.47 -24.76
N GLY A 25 3.11 8.14 -24.65
CA GLY A 25 4.19 7.25 -24.20
C GLY A 25 4.42 7.25 -22.68
N ILE A 26 3.45 7.73 -21.89
CA ILE A 26 3.50 7.73 -20.43
C ILE A 26 2.58 6.63 -19.90
N GLU A 27 3.17 5.57 -19.37
CA GLU A 27 2.43 4.40 -18.89
C GLU A 27 2.44 4.31 -17.36
N ARG A 28 1.33 3.81 -16.80
CA ARG A 28 1.23 3.45 -15.39
C ARG A 28 1.52 1.96 -15.24
N LEU A 29 2.73 1.63 -14.82
CA LEU A 29 3.15 0.26 -14.57
C LEU A 29 2.74 -0.23 -13.17
N THR A 30 2.34 -1.49 -13.08
CA THR A 30 2.29 -2.25 -11.84
C THR A 30 3.57 -3.06 -11.67
N PHE A 31 3.84 -3.58 -10.47
CA PHE A 31 5.03 -4.40 -10.22
C PHE A 31 5.16 -5.59 -11.20
N ASN A 32 4.04 -6.14 -11.67
CA ASN A 32 4.04 -7.24 -12.63
C ASN A 32 4.42 -6.81 -14.06
N ASP A 33 4.27 -5.53 -14.40
CA ASP A 33 4.55 -5.01 -15.74
C ASP A 33 6.03 -4.67 -15.93
N LEU A 34 6.80 -4.65 -14.83
CA LEU A 34 8.22 -4.28 -14.83
C LEU A 34 9.11 -5.37 -15.44
N THR A 35 10.13 -4.94 -16.19
CA THR A 35 11.22 -5.83 -16.65
C THR A 35 12.05 -6.35 -15.46
N LYS A 36 12.90 -7.35 -15.70
CA LYS A 36 13.75 -7.91 -14.64
C LYS A 36 14.65 -6.83 -14.02
N GLU A 37 15.26 -6.01 -14.84
CA GLU A 37 16.17 -4.94 -14.43
C GLU A 37 15.43 -3.85 -13.63
N GLN A 38 14.20 -3.51 -14.05
CA GLN A 38 13.36 -2.55 -13.33
C GLN A 38 12.91 -3.08 -11.96
N ARG A 39 12.61 -4.38 -11.88
CA ARG A 39 12.27 -5.02 -10.58
C ARG A 39 13.46 -5.00 -9.65
N GLU A 40 14.64 -5.42 -10.11
CA GLU A 40 15.86 -5.39 -9.32
C GLU A 40 16.14 -3.97 -8.78
N PHE A 41 16.00 -2.95 -9.62
CA PHE A 41 16.13 -1.55 -9.21
C PHE A 41 15.13 -1.14 -8.10
N ILE A 42 13.84 -1.51 -8.25
CA ILE A 42 12.82 -1.16 -7.25
C ILE A 42 13.00 -1.95 -5.96
N GLU A 43 13.44 -3.20 -6.03
CA GLU A 43 13.76 -4.02 -4.85
C GLU A 43 14.92 -3.42 -4.06
N GLU A 44 16.03 -3.07 -4.72
CA GLU A 44 17.17 -2.40 -4.10
C GLU A 44 16.76 -1.05 -3.49
N TYR A 45 15.99 -0.24 -4.22
CA TYR A 45 15.47 1.02 -3.70
C TYR A 45 14.56 0.82 -2.48
N PHE A 46 13.71 -0.21 -2.49
CA PHE A 46 12.88 -0.54 -1.35
C PHE A 46 13.73 -0.93 -0.13
N ASP A 47 14.68 -1.84 -0.29
CA ASP A 47 15.51 -2.34 0.81
C ASP A 47 16.42 -1.26 1.40
N GLU A 48 16.99 -0.39 0.58
CA GLU A 48 17.92 0.64 1.04
C GLU A 48 17.25 1.92 1.54
N GLN A 49 16.13 2.33 0.94
CA GLN A 49 15.54 3.65 1.20
C GLN A 49 14.20 3.59 1.93
N ILE A 50 13.34 2.62 1.59
CA ILE A 50 11.97 2.56 2.12
C ILE A 50 11.92 1.69 3.39
N PHE A 51 12.42 0.46 3.33
CA PHE A 51 12.33 -0.51 4.41
C PHE A 51 12.90 0.00 5.75
N PRO A 52 14.05 0.69 5.81
CA PRO A 52 14.62 1.16 7.08
C PRO A 52 13.76 2.19 7.80
N VAL A 53 12.85 2.88 7.10
CA VAL A 53 11.96 3.89 7.69
C VAL A 53 10.55 3.35 7.97
N LEU A 54 10.23 2.13 7.54
CA LEU A 54 8.95 1.49 7.87
C LEU A 54 8.95 1.03 9.33
N THR A 55 8.03 1.57 10.12
CA THR A 55 7.83 1.15 11.52
C THR A 55 6.46 0.47 11.65
N PRO A 56 6.35 -0.85 11.39
CA PRO A 56 5.10 -1.57 11.52
C PRO A 56 4.66 -1.65 12.99
N VAL A 57 3.37 -1.48 13.25
CA VAL A 57 2.78 -1.57 14.60
C VAL A 57 1.75 -2.69 14.64
N ALA A 58 1.96 -3.67 15.51
CA ALA A 58 0.98 -4.71 15.79
C ALA A 58 -0.19 -4.15 16.62
N ILE A 59 -1.41 -4.54 16.27
CA ILE A 59 -2.63 -4.23 17.01
C ILE A 59 -3.03 -5.46 17.81
N ASP A 60 -3.14 -5.29 19.12
CA ASP A 60 -3.67 -6.28 20.06
C ASP A 60 -4.60 -5.59 21.08
N ALA A 61 -5.41 -6.37 21.80
CA ALA A 61 -6.35 -5.84 22.80
C ALA A 61 -5.69 -5.29 24.07
N TYR A 62 -4.38 -5.50 24.24
CA TYR A 62 -3.63 -5.19 25.46
C TYR A 62 -2.87 -3.86 25.36
N ARG A 63 -2.79 -3.27 24.16
CA ARG A 63 -2.13 -1.98 23.89
C ARG A 63 -3.13 -0.95 23.39
N PRO A 64 -2.95 0.35 23.73
CA PRO A 64 -3.76 1.40 23.14
C PRO A 64 -3.56 1.44 21.62
N PHE A 65 -4.62 1.77 20.89
CA PHE A 65 -4.59 1.88 19.43
C PHE A 65 -3.52 2.91 19.00
N PRO A 66 -2.68 2.62 17.99
CA PRO A 66 -1.61 3.51 17.57
C PRO A 66 -2.15 4.85 17.06
N MET A 67 -1.43 5.93 17.36
CA MET A 67 -1.75 7.24 16.80
C MET A 67 -1.42 7.29 15.32
N LEU A 68 -2.45 7.39 14.47
CA LEU A 68 -2.29 7.56 13.02
C LEU A 68 -2.21 9.05 12.70
N LEU A 69 -1.21 9.44 11.90
CA LEU A 69 -1.08 10.82 11.46
C LEU A 69 -2.25 11.23 10.55
N ASN A 70 -2.74 12.45 10.70
CA ASN A 70 -3.78 12.97 9.83
C ASN A 70 -3.26 13.09 8.38
N LYS A 71 -4.11 12.77 7.40
CA LYS A 71 -3.80 12.78 5.96
C LYS A 71 -2.62 11.88 5.57
N SER A 72 -2.26 10.89 6.38
CA SER A 72 -1.29 9.86 6.00
C SER A 72 -1.98 8.64 5.38
N LEU A 73 -1.27 7.95 4.49
CA LEU A 73 -1.69 6.65 3.98
C LEU A 73 -1.17 5.56 4.93
N ASN A 74 -2.07 4.69 5.37
CA ASN A 74 -1.75 3.58 6.26
C ASN A 74 -2.28 2.28 5.66
N LEU A 75 -1.47 1.23 5.69
CA LEU A 75 -1.83 -0.11 5.26
C LEU A 75 -2.18 -0.94 6.49
N ALA A 76 -3.42 -1.42 6.56
CA ALA A 76 -3.83 -2.41 7.55
C ALA A 76 -3.60 -3.81 6.98
N THR A 77 -2.72 -4.58 7.61
CA THR A 77 -2.29 -5.91 7.14
C THR A 77 -2.75 -7.00 8.09
N LEU A 78 -3.35 -8.05 7.54
CA LEU A 78 -3.70 -9.26 8.29
C LEU A 78 -2.58 -10.27 8.11
N LEU A 79 -2.01 -10.70 9.23
CA LEU A 79 -0.96 -11.71 9.32
C LEU A 79 -1.58 -13.00 9.83
N TYR A 80 -1.34 -14.10 9.13
CA TYR A 80 -1.83 -15.42 9.51
C TYR A 80 -0.67 -16.27 10.04
N ASP A 81 -0.80 -16.79 11.25
CA ASP A 81 0.18 -17.71 11.82
C ASP A 81 -0.24 -19.15 11.50
N GLU A 82 0.47 -19.79 10.56
CA GLU A 82 0.16 -21.16 10.13
C GLU A 82 0.41 -22.21 11.23
N LYS A 83 1.14 -21.86 12.30
CA LYS A 83 1.53 -22.80 13.36
C LYS A 83 0.62 -22.75 14.59
N GLN A 84 -0.27 -21.78 14.69
CA GLN A 84 -1.21 -21.67 15.82
C GLN A 84 -2.54 -22.34 15.48
N ALA A 85 -2.86 -23.42 16.20
CA ALA A 85 -4.01 -24.30 15.94
C ALA A 85 -5.34 -23.82 16.55
N GLU A 86 -5.32 -22.78 17.39
CA GLU A 86 -6.53 -22.23 18.04
C GLU A 86 -7.08 -21.04 17.25
N GLU A 87 -8.37 -21.08 16.89
CA GLU A 87 -9.04 -20.12 16.00
C GLU A 87 -8.96 -18.67 16.49
N GLU A 88 -8.94 -18.44 17.81
CA GLU A 88 -8.98 -17.10 18.41
C GLU A 88 -7.66 -16.31 18.27
N ASN A 89 -6.52 -16.97 17.98
CA ASN A 89 -5.20 -16.33 17.88
C ASN A 89 -4.54 -16.42 16.49
N ARG A 90 -5.24 -16.97 15.50
CA ARG A 90 -4.67 -17.25 14.17
C ARG A 90 -4.35 -15.99 13.35
N THR A 91 -5.04 -14.89 13.62
CA THR A 91 -4.93 -13.66 12.83
C THR A 91 -4.43 -12.50 13.69
N LYS A 92 -3.31 -11.91 13.29
CA LYS A 92 -2.73 -10.71 13.89
C LYS A 92 -2.93 -9.54 12.93
N LEU A 93 -3.34 -8.39 13.45
CA LEU A 93 -3.47 -7.17 12.66
C LEU A 93 -2.19 -6.33 12.84
N GLY A 94 -1.63 -5.85 11.73
CA GLY A 94 -0.56 -4.87 11.70
C GLY A 94 -1.00 -3.60 10.99
N ILE A 95 -0.45 -2.47 11.37
CA ILE A 95 -0.49 -1.24 10.58
C ILE A 95 0.91 -0.91 10.12
N VAL A 96 1.05 -0.62 8.83
CA VAL A 96 2.28 -0.09 8.22
C VAL A 96 1.96 1.29 7.67
N GLN A 97 2.66 2.31 8.18
CA GLN A 97 2.52 3.65 7.63
C GLN A 97 3.31 3.75 6.32
N VAL A 98 2.68 4.28 5.27
CA VAL A 98 3.36 4.57 4.01
C VAL A 98 4.10 5.90 4.18
N PRO A 99 5.45 5.92 4.09
CA PRO A 99 6.22 7.16 4.17
C PRO A 99 5.82 8.09 3.02
N SER A 100 5.61 9.37 3.30
CA SER A 100 5.38 10.39 2.26
C SER A 100 6.68 10.87 1.61
N LEU A 101 7.77 10.09 1.70
CA LEU A 101 9.09 10.41 1.16
C LEU A 101 9.13 10.10 -0.34
N LEU A 102 8.26 10.75 -1.11
CA LEU A 102 8.28 10.84 -2.58
C LEU A 102 7.54 12.10 -3.02
#